data_AF-N9K2N2-F1
#
_entry.id   AF-N9K2N2-F1
#
_cell.length_a   1.000
_cell.length_b   1.000
_cell.length_c   1.000
_cell.angle_alpha   90.00
_cell.angle_beta   90.00
_cell.angle_gamma   90.00
#
_symmetry.space_group_name_H-M   'P 1'
#
loop_
_entity.id
_entity.type
_entity.pdbx_description
1 polymer ?
#
loop_
_entity_poly.entity_id
_entity_poly.type
_entity_poly.pdbx_seq_one_letter_code
_entity_poly.pdbx_strand_id
1 'polypeptide(L)'
;MESLKQVRANQKGFYKDRLIQDGEVFAVGEEETGLWFDDVDPKPANNDANSNYSRMNKEALTAAAVAKDIELNGSETKAQLVELLEESDLLS
;
A
#
# COMPACT_ATOMS: atom_id res chain seq x y z
N MET A 1 -4.75 -13.64 16.98
CA MET A 1 -4.29 -14.42 15.82
C MET A 1 -3.04 -13.71 15.34
N GLU A 2 -1.89 -14.38 15.38
CA GLU A 2 -0.65 -13.81 14.83
C GLU A 2 -0.80 -13.81 13.31
N SER A 3 -0.89 -12.63 12.72
CA SER A 3 -0.88 -12.51 11.27
C SER A 3 0.55 -12.65 10.77
N LEU A 4 0.75 -13.50 9.78
CA LEU A 4 2.04 -13.74 9.16
C LEU A 4 2.04 -13.17 7.74
N LYS A 5 3.15 -12.57 7.34
CA LYS A 5 3.41 -12.12 5.98
C LYS A 5 4.51 -12.98 5.34
N GLN A 6 4.49 -13.07 4.01
CA GLN A 6 5.52 -13.78 3.26
C GLN A 6 6.62 -12.81 2.88
N VAL A 7 7.86 -13.15 3.21
CA VAL A 7 9.05 -12.39 2.88
C VAL A 7 10.06 -13.25 2.12
N ARG A 8 10.85 -12.63 1.26
CA ARG A 8 11.92 -13.24 0.50
C ARG A 8 13.24 -12.73 1.04
N ALA A 9 14.11 -13.64 1.44
CA ALA A 9 15.47 -13.30 1.82
C ALA A 9 16.24 -12.76 0.61
N ASN A 10 16.88 -11.60 0.77
CA ASN A 10 17.82 -11.01 -0.20
C ASN A 10 19.28 -11.33 0.15
N GLN A 11 19.50 -11.92 1.32
CA GLN A 11 20.77 -12.44 1.75
C GLN A 11 20.55 -13.57 2.75
N LYS A 12 21.57 -14.41 2.93
CA LYS A 12 21.57 -15.46 3.94
C LYS A 12 21.47 -14.85 5.34
N GLY A 13 20.51 -15.31 6.14
CA GLY A 13 20.29 -14.83 7.50
C GLY A 13 19.78 -15.93 8.43
N PHE A 14 19.65 -15.60 9.71
CA PHE A 14 19.03 -16.48 10.70
C PHE A 14 17.74 -15.84 11.19
N TYR A 15 16.65 -16.59 11.14
CA TYR A 15 15.34 -16.18 11.64
C TYR A 15 14.79 -17.24 12.61
N LYS A 16 14.53 -16.87 13.87
CA LYS A 16 14.05 -17.77 14.94
C LYS A 16 14.78 -19.12 14.95
N ASP A 17 16.12 -19.07 14.98
CA ASP A 17 17.02 -20.24 14.97
C ASP A 17 17.01 -21.08 13.68
N ARG A 18 16.26 -20.68 12.65
CA ARG A 18 16.32 -21.27 11.31
C ARG A 18 17.29 -20.48 10.43
N LEU A 19 18.21 -21.19 9.78
CA LEU A 19 19.02 -20.62 8.72
C LEU A 19 18.18 -20.46 7.46
N ILE A 20 18.05 -19.23 6.97
CA ILE A 20 17.35 -18.88 5.74
C ILE A 20 18.37 -18.59 4.65
N GLN A 21 18.17 -19.17 3.47
CA GLN A 21 19.06 -18.98 2.34
C GLN A 21 18.73 -17.71 1.54
N ASP A 22 19.70 -17.20 0.80
CA ASP A 22 19.46 -16.16 -0.19
C ASP A 22 18.39 -16.61 -1.20
N GLY A 23 17.41 -15.75 -1.46
CA GLY A 23 16.27 -16.01 -2.33
C GLY A 23 15.18 -16.91 -1.73
N GLU A 24 15.35 -17.45 -0.51
CA GLU A 24 14.35 -18.30 0.14
C GLU A 24 13.15 -17.47 0.62
N VAL A 25 11.94 -17.97 0.34
CA VAL A 25 10.69 -17.37 0.81
C VAL A 25 10.26 -18.02 2.11
N PHE A 26 9.97 -17.21 3.12
CA PHE A 26 9.56 -17.67 4.44
C PHE A 26 8.51 -16.73 5.05
N ALA A 27 7.84 -17.18 6.11
CA ALA A 27 6.80 -16.40 6.77
C ALA A 27 7.34 -15.74 8.05
N VAL A 28 7.09 -14.44 8.19
CA VAL A 28 7.44 -13.63 9.38
C VAL A 28 6.20 -12.97 9.95
N GLY A 29 6.27 -12.45 11.18
CA GLY A 29 5.17 -11.64 11.73
C GLY A 29 4.92 -10.40 10.86
N GLU A 30 3.67 -9.93 10.75
CA GLU A 30 3.39 -8.73 9.94
C GLU A 30 4.23 -7.50 10.34
N GLU A 31 4.54 -7.35 11.62
CA GLU A 31 5.38 -6.29 12.19
C GLU A 31 6.90 -6.53 12.05
N GLU A 32 7.32 -7.74 11.65
CA GLU A 32 8.74 -8.07 11.49
C GLU A 32 9.28 -7.44 10.20
N THR A 33 10.32 -6.64 10.35
CA THR A 33 11.03 -5.99 9.24
C THR A 33 12.53 -6.24 9.40
N GLY A 34 13.23 -6.43 8.29
CA GLY A 34 14.65 -6.72 8.31
C GLY A 34 15.32 -6.21 7.06
N LEU A 35 16.59 -5.80 7.17
CA LEU A 35 17.38 -5.34 6.02
C LEU A 35 17.76 -6.47 5.06
N TRP A 36 17.50 -7.72 5.45
CA TRP A 36 18.03 -8.92 4.81
C TRP A 36 16.96 -9.77 4.12
N PHE A 37 15.70 -9.36 4.23
CA PHE A 37 14.56 -9.93 3.54
C PHE A 37 13.59 -8.81 3.17
N ASP A 38 12.84 -8.98 2.08
CA ASP A 38 11.81 -8.05 1.63
C ASP A 38 10.46 -8.75 1.58
N ASP A 39 9.36 -8.02 1.54
CA ASP A 39 8.03 -8.63 1.43
C ASP A 39 7.84 -9.23 0.03
N VAL A 40 7.37 -10.48 -0.05
CA VAL A 40 7.11 -11.16 -1.34
C VAL A 40 5.87 -10.60 -1.99
N ASP A 41 4.85 -10.43 -1.17
CA ASP A 41 3.65 -9.68 -1.49
C ASP A 41 3.67 -8.57 -0.46
N PRO A 42 4.32 -7.42 -0.75
CA PRO A 42 4.08 -6.26 0.06
C PRO A 42 2.59 -6.03 -0.08
N LYS A 43 1.80 -6.52 0.90
CA LYS A 43 0.43 -6.07 1.10
C LYS A 43 0.55 -4.59 0.88
N PRO A 44 -0.13 -4.02 -0.15
CA PRO A 44 0.06 -2.63 -0.52
C PRO A 44 0.05 -1.91 0.80
N ALA A 45 1.23 -1.44 1.21
CA ALA A 45 1.39 -0.82 2.51
C ALA A 45 0.38 0.27 2.39
N ASN A 46 -0.71 0.15 3.18
CA ASN A 46 -1.91 0.96 3.08
C ASN A 46 -1.43 2.32 2.61
N ASN A 47 -1.69 2.68 1.35
CA ASN A 47 -0.86 3.63 0.60
C ASN A 47 -1.14 5.02 1.20
N ASP A 48 -0.58 5.24 2.38
CA ASP A 48 -0.26 6.49 3.02
C ASP A 48 0.83 7.21 2.18
N ALA A 49 1.19 6.69 1.00
CA ALA A 49 1.53 7.52 -0.13
C ALA A 49 0.29 8.30 -0.59
N ASN A 50 0.00 9.35 0.19
CA ASN A 50 -0.50 10.61 -0.37
C ASN A 50 -1.96 10.67 -0.84
N SER A 51 -2.85 9.78 -0.41
CA SER A 51 -4.29 10.03 -0.52
C SER A 51 -4.77 10.94 0.61
N ASN A 52 -4.11 12.11 0.76
CA ASN A 52 -4.57 13.20 1.61
C ASN A 52 -5.81 13.90 1.04
N TYR A 53 -6.55 13.23 0.17
CA TYR A 53 -7.81 13.67 -0.39
C TYR A 53 -8.79 14.09 0.73
N SER A 54 -8.84 13.34 1.84
CA SER A 54 -9.62 13.74 3.02
C SER A 54 -9.22 15.10 3.62
N ARG A 55 -7.94 15.49 3.51
CA ARG A 55 -7.42 16.80 3.93
C ARG A 55 -7.51 17.87 2.83
N MET A 56 -7.73 17.50 1.57
CA MET A 56 -7.88 18.42 0.44
C MET A 56 -9.26 19.10 0.41
N ASN A 57 -9.33 20.29 -0.20
CA ASN A 57 -10.59 20.98 -0.45
C ASN A 57 -11.30 20.39 -1.66
N LYS A 58 -12.62 20.60 -1.78
CA LYS A 58 -13.44 20.09 -2.89
C LYS A 58 -12.80 20.43 -4.25
N GLU A 59 -12.30 21.65 -4.43
CA GLU A 59 -11.67 22.10 -5.68
C GLU A 59 -10.41 21.29 -6.03
N ALA A 60 -9.56 21.02 -5.03
CA ALA A 60 -8.34 20.23 -5.23
C ALA A 60 -8.66 18.76 -5.55
N LEU A 61 -9.72 18.22 -4.95
CA LEU A 61 -10.23 16.89 -5.25
C LEU A 61 -10.79 16.81 -6.67
N THR A 62 -11.60 17.78 -7.08
CA THR A 62 -12.11 17.85 -8.45
C THR A 62 -10.97 17.94 -9.47
N ALA A 63 -9.96 18.78 -9.20
CA ALA A 63 -8.79 18.89 -10.07
C ALA A 63 -7.97 17.59 -10.15
N ALA A 64 -7.78 16.90 -9.03
CA ALA A 64 -7.12 15.60 -8.99
C ALA A 64 -7.90 14.54 -9.77
N ALA A 65 -9.23 14.54 -9.64
CA ALA A 65 -10.08 13.56 -10.31
C ALA A 65 -10.08 13.79 -11.82
N VAL A 66 -10.17 15.04 -12.28
CA VAL A 66 -9.99 15.38 -13.70
C VAL A 66 -8.58 15.02 -14.20
N ALA A 67 -7.53 15.24 -13.40
CA ALA A 67 -6.16 14.87 -13.77
C ALA A 67 -5.97 13.35 -13.91
N LYS A 68 -6.79 12.56 -13.22
CA LYS A 68 -6.86 11.10 -13.32
C LYS A 68 -7.89 10.59 -14.35
N ASP A 69 -8.46 11.49 -15.16
CA ASP A 69 -9.48 11.17 -16.17
C ASP A 69 -10.78 10.57 -15.56
N ILE A 70 -11.08 10.92 -14.30
CA ILE A 70 -12.31 10.51 -13.61
C ILE A 70 -13.45 11.43 -14.08
N GLU A 71 -14.52 10.83 -14.63
CA GLU A 71 -15.73 11.56 -15.00
C GLU A 71 -16.47 12.10 -13.78
N LEU A 72 -16.46 13.42 -13.63
CA LEU A 72 -17.19 14.13 -12.59
C LEU A 72 -18.47 14.74 -13.15
N ASN A 73 -19.59 14.52 -12.48
CA ASN A 73 -20.89 15.13 -12.81
C ASN A 73 -21.06 16.52 -12.17
N GLY A 74 -20.09 16.97 -11.36
CA GLY A 74 -20.09 18.29 -10.70
C GLY A 74 -21.06 18.39 -9.51
N SER A 75 -21.84 17.33 -9.25
CA SER A 75 -22.72 17.20 -8.09
C SER A 75 -22.08 16.41 -6.95
N GLU A 76 -20.88 15.88 -7.17
CA GLU A 76 -20.17 15.06 -6.22
C GLU A 76 -19.80 15.86 -4.96
N THR A 77 -19.96 15.18 -3.83
CA THR A 77 -19.56 15.70 -2.53
C THR A 77 -18.08 15.46 -2.30
N LYS A 78 -17.49 16.21 -1.37
CA LYS A 78 -16.08 16.03 -0.97
C LYS A 78 -15.77 14.55 -0.69
N ALA A 79 -16.64 13.87 0.05
CA ALA A 79 -16.47 12.45 0.38
C ALA A 79 -16.50 11.54 -0.86
N GLN A 80 -17.43 11.76 -1.80
CA GLN A 80 -17.49 10.97 -3.04
C GLN A 80 -16.25 11.19 -3.91
N LEU A 81 -15.75 12.43 -4.00
CA LEU A 81 -14.51 12.71 -4.75
C LEU A 81 -13.30 12.03 -4.13
N VAL A 82 -13.21 12.01 -2.80
CA VAL A 82 -12.16 11.29 -2.06
C VAL A 82 -12.20 9.81 -2.39
N GLU A 83 -13.37 9.19 -2.27
CA GLU A 83 -13.56 7.76 -2.53
C GLU A 83 -13.18 7.37 -3.97
N LEU A 84 -13.64 8.14 -4.97
CA LEU A 84 -13.30 7.91 -6.38
C LEU A 84 -11.80 8.03 -6.66
N LEU A 85 -11.14 8.99 -6.00
CA LEU A 85 -9.70 9.23 -6.15
C LEU A 85 -8.86 8.15 -5.49
N GLU A 86 -9.26 7.68 -4.30
CA GLU A 86 -8.62 6.57 -3.61
C GLU A 86 -8.79 5.27 -4.39
N GLU A 87 -9.99 4.99 -4.90
CA GLU A 87 -10.26 3.80 -5.72
C GLU A 87 -9.44 3.81 -7.01
N SER A 88 -9.35 4.96 -7.69
CA SER A 88 -8.55 5.10 -8.91
C SER A 88 -7.04 4.99 -8.66
N ASP A 89 -6.56 5.33 -7.46
CA ASP A 89 -5.16 5.12 -7.07
C ASP A 89 -4.87 3.65 -6.75
N LEU A 90 -5.82 2.97 -6.12
CA LEU A 90 -5.72 1.55 -5.77
C LEU A 90 -5.73 0.63 -6.99
N LEU A 91 -6.41 1.03 -8.07
CA LEU A 91 -6.55 0.25 -9.32
C LEU A 91 -5.44 0.49 -10.36
N SER A 92 -4.51 1.42 -10.13
CA SER A 92 -3.47 1.82 -11.09
C SER A 92 -2.15 1.08 -11.00
#